data_AF-A0A6L9Z9M1-F1
#
_entry.id   AF-A0A6L9Z9M1-F1
#
_cell.length_a   1.000
_cell.length_b   1.000
_cell.length_c   1.000
_cell.angle_alpha   90.00
_cell.angle_beta   90.00
_cell.angle_gamma   90.00
#
_symmetry.space_group_name_H-M   'P 1'
#
loop_
_entity.id
_entity.type
_entity.pdbx_description
1 polymer ?
#
loop_
_entity_poly.entity_id
_entity_poly.type
_entity_poly.pdbx_seq_one_letter_code
_entity_poly.pdbx_strand_id
1 'polypeptide(L)' 'MSACHTRLKQQGKTAVIQPLCNRTVKREYDRYLYQARHLIENFFAQLKQYRGIATRD' A
#
# COMPACT_ATOMS: atom_id res chain seq x y z
N MET A 1 4.27 5.83 18.73
CA MET A 1 4.76 5.71 17.33
C MET A 1 3.59 5.73 16.35
N SER A 2 2.93 6.88 16.23
CA SER A 2 1.62 7.04 15.56
C SER A 2 1.60 8.19 14.53
N ALA A 3 2.71 8.89 14.34
CA ALA A 3 2.75 10.20 13.68
C ALA A 3 2.21 10.19 12.24
N CYS A 4 2.53 9.17 11.44
CA CYS A 4 2.16 9.15 10.03
C CYS A 4 0.65 8.95 9.79
N HIS A 5 -0.01 8.07 10.55
CA HIS A 5 -1.46 7.89 10.42
C HIS A 5 -2.24 9.06 11.01
N THR A 6 -1.79 9.63 12.12
CA THR A 6 -2.42 10.85 12.67
C THR A 6 -2.38 11.97 11.64
N ARG A 7 -1.25 12.15 10.95
CA ARG A 7 -1.11 13.15 9.88
C ARG A 7 -2.00 12.84 8.67
N LEU A 8 -2.10 11.59 8.25
CA LEU A 8 -3.01 11.19 7.16
C LEU A 8 -4.47 11.42 7.54
N LYS A 9 -4.86 11.10 8.78
CA LYS A 9 -6.21 11.34 9.31
C LYS A 9 -6.53 12.84 9.39
N GLN A 10 -5.57 13.67 9.80
CA GLN A 10 -5.69 15.14 9.76
C GLN A 10 -5.87 15.67 8.34
N GLN A 11 -5.25 15.02 7.34
CA GLN A 11 -5.42 15.33 5.93
C GLN A 11 -6.68 14.71 5.30
N GLY A 12 -7.56 14.08 6.09
CA GLY A 12 -8.77 13.41 5.60
C GLY A 12 -8.51 12.14 4.79
N LYS A 13 -7.31 11.56 4.89
CA LYS A 13 -6.90 10.36 4.13
C LYS A 13 -7.00 9.10 4.98
N THR A 14 -7.64 8.07 4.43
CA THR A 14 -7.74 6.75 5.06
C THR A 14 -6.49 5.92 4.78
N ALA A 15 -5.83 5.44 5.84
CA ALA A 15 -4.69 4.55 5.71
C ALA A 15 -5.18 3.08 5.60
N VAL A 16 -5.09 2.49 4.41
CA VAL A 16 -5.50 1.10 4.12
C VAL A 16 -4.34 0.10 4.27
N ILE A 17 -3.16 0.56 4.68
CA ILE A 17 -1.97 -0.27 4.81
C ILE A 17 -2.06 -1.11 6.09
N GLN A 18 -1.81 -2.41 5.97
CA GLN A 18 -1.77 -3.33 7.11
C GLN A 18 -0.75 -2.87 8.17
N PRO A 19 -1.08 -2.97 9.48
CA PRO A 19 -0.10 -2.77 10.53
C PRO A 19 0.93 -3.91 10.54
N LEU A 20 2.18 -3.60 10.92
CA LEU A 20 3.19 -4.65 11.13
C LEU A 20 2.70 -5.67 12.16
N CYS A 21 3.01 -6.93 11.91
CA CYS A 21 2.66 -8.09 12.74
C CYS A 21 3.08 -7.95 14.21
N ASN A 22 4.21 -7.29 14.48
CA ASN A 22 4.80 -7.14 15.82
C ASN A 22 4.22 -5.96 16.63
N ARG A 23 3.16 -5.29 16.17
CA ARG A 23 2.53 -4.20 16.93
C ARG A 23 1.60 -4.75 18.01
N THR A 24 1.81 -4.30 19.24
CA THR A 24 0.95 -4.58 20.41
C THR A 24 -0.49 -4.11 20.21
N VAL A 25 -0.67 -2.95 19.58
CA VAL A 25 -1.99 -2.43 19.19
C VAL A 25 -2.11 -2.48 17.67
N LYS A 26 -2.91 -3.42 17.18
CA LYS A 26 -3.24 -3.54 15.75
C LYS A 26 -4.32 -2.53 15.41
N ARG A 27 -4.16 -1.88 14.27
CA ARG A 27 -5.16 -0.95 13.73
C ARG A 27 -6.12 -1.73 12.86
N GLU A 28 -7.38 -1.33 12.89
CA GLU A 28 -8.34 -1.79 11.88
C GLU A 28 -7.99 -1.18 10.53
N TYR A 29 -8.04 -2.01 9.51
CA TYR A 29 -7.85 -1.64 8.12
C TYR A 29 -8.76 -2.54 7.29
N ASP A 30 -9.22 -2.02 6.16
CA ASP A 30 -10.03 -2.79 5.24
C ASP A 30 -9.14 -3.77 4.46
N ARG A 31 -9.29 -5.06 4.76
CA ARG A 31 -8.53 -6.13 4.12
C ARG A 31 -8.89 -6.30 2.64
N TYR A 32 -10.16 -6.07 2.29
CA TYR A 32 -10.63 -6.21 0.92
C TYR A 32 -10.05 -5.09 0.04
N LEU A 33 -10.10 -3.85 0.52
CA LEU A 33 -9.48 -2.72 -0.18
C LEU A 33 -7.97 -2.88 -0.30
N TYR A 34 -7.30 -3.39 0.74
CA TYR A 34 -5.86 -3.68 0.69
C TYR A 34 -5.53 -4.72 -0.40
N GLN A 35 -6.30 -5.81 -0.47
CA GLN A 35 -6.12 -6.86 -1.46
C GLN A 35 -6.37 -6.35 -2.88
N ALA A 36 -7.43 -5.58 -3.11
CA ALA A 36 -7.72 -4.98 -4.40
C ALA A 36 -6.58 -4.06 -4.87
N ARG A 37 -6.06 -3.22 -3.97
CA ARG A 37 -4.91 -2.34 -4.25
C ARG A 37 -3.67 -3.14 -4.62
N HIS A 38 -3.42 -4.25 -3.92
CA HIS A 38 -2.28 -5.13 -4.20
C HIS A 38 -2.34 -5.75 -5.61
N LEU A 39 -3.52 -6.18 -6.05
CA LEU A 39 -3.70 -6.72 -7.40
C LEU A 39 -3.38 -5.68 -8.48
N ILE A 40 -3.87 -4.45 -8.31
CA ILE A 40 -3.62 -3.32 -9.22
C ILE A 40 -2.12 -3.00 -9.25
N GLU A 41 -1.47 -2.90 -8.09
CA GLU A 41 -0.03 -2.63 -8.00
C GLU A 41 0.81 -3.71 -8.69
N ASN A 42 0.50 -4.98 -8.48
CA ASN A 42 1.21 -6.10 -9.11
C ASN A 42 1.07 -6.07 -10.64
N PHE A 43 -0.12 -5.73 -11.15
CA PHE A 43 -0.35 -5.58 -12.59
C PHE A 43 0.56 -4.49 -13.18
N PHE A 44 0.60 -3.31 -12.57
CA PHE A 44 1.49 -2.24 -13.03
C PHE A 44 2.97 -2.56 -12.83
N ALA A 45 3.34 -3.34 -11.81
CA ALA A 45 4.72 -3.78 -11.62
C ALA A 45 5.20 -4.64 -12.79
N GLN A 46 4.36 -5.58 -13.26
CA GLN A 46 4.66 -6.39 -14.45
C GLN A 46 4.80 -5.51 -15.70
N LEU A 47 3.88 -4.57 -15.94
CA LEU A 47 3.98 -3.64 -17.07
C LEU A 47 5.28 -2.82 -17.05
N LYS A 48 5.73 -2.37 -15.87
CA LYS A 48 7.00 -1.66 -15.71
C LYS A 48 8.21 -2.55 -16.02
N GLN A 49 8.18 -3.82 -15.59
CA GLN A 49 9.22 -4.78 -15.91
C GLN A 49 9.35 -4.99 -17.43
N TYR A 50 8.22 -5.14 -18.14
CA TYR A 50 8.24 -5.26 -19.60
C TYR A 50 8.78 -4.02 -20.29
N ARG A 51 8.38 -2.82 -19.84
CA ARG A 51 8.95 -1.56 -20.38
C ARG A 51 10.46 -1.50 -20.19
N GLY A 52 10.98 -1.85 -19.02
CA GLY A 52 12.41 -1.86 -18.75
C GLY A 52 13.19 -2.87 -19.62
N ILE A 53 12.56 -3.95 -20.07
CA ILE A 53 13.19 -4.90 -21.02
C ILE A 53 13.16 -4.34 -22.43
N ALA A 54 12.02 -3.78 -22.87
CA ALA A 54 11.85 -3.27 -24.22
C ALA A 54 12.71 -2.03 -24.52
N THR A 55 13.10 -1.26 -23.50
CA THR A 55 13.98 -0.09 -23.65
C THR A 55 15.43 -0.36 -23.28
N ARG A 56 15.84 -1.63 -23.15
CA ARG A 56 17.25 -2.01 -23.02
C ARG A 56 17.81 -2.22 -24.43
N ASP A 57 18.15 -1.13 -25.08
CA ASP A 57 19.08 -1.10 -26.22
C ASP A 57 20.50 -0.77 -25.73
#